data_AF-A0AAJ2U3E4-F1
#
_entry.id   AF-A0AAJ2U3E4-F1
#
_cell.length_a   1.000
_cell.length_b   1.000
_cell.length_c   1.000
_cell.angle_alpha   90.00
_cell.angle_beta   90.00
_cell.angle_gamma   90.00
#
_symmetry.space_group_name_H-M   'P 1'
#
loop_
_entity.id
_entity.type
_entity.pdbx_description
1 polymer ?
#
loop_
_entity_poly.entity_id
_entity_poly.type
_entity_poly.pdbx_seq_one_letter_code
_entity_poly.pdbx_strand_id
1 'polypeptide(L)'
;LFFSSSLKLIKLYRFTTFKIERNGEIDFETERIWNELKAGIKEICSEVKNKEEVLGISIASVGESGVLINEENQVIGPAITWFDSRGQEYIYNLYEDGITYKLY
;
A
#
# COMPACT_ATOMS: atom_id res chain seq x y z
N LEU A 1 -3.50 2.37 20.50
CA LEU A 1 -2.17 1.86 20.10
C LEU A 1 -1.60 1.03 21.24
N PHE A 2 -1.05 -0.15 20.94
CA PHE A 2 -0.44 -1.04 21.94
C PHE A 2 0.82 -0.38 22.53
N PHE A 3 0.68 0.25 23.69
CA PHE A 3 1.81 0.76 24.46
C PHE A 3 2.26 -0.32 25.46
N SER A 4 3.44 -0.87 25.23
CA SER A 4 4.16 -1.66 26.22
C SER A 4 5.63 -1.31 26.11
N SER A 5 6.27 -1.01 27.24
CA SER A 5 7.71 -0.76 27.37
C SER A 5 8.57 -2.00 27.10
N SER A 6 7.97 -3.13 26.72
CA SER A 6 8.66 -4.39 26.44
C SER A 6 8.16 -5.11 25.19
N LEU A 7 7.91 -4.38 24.10
CA LEU A 7 7.69 -5.04 22.80
C LEU A 7 9.00 -5.65 22.30
N LYS A 8 8.98 -6.95 22.05
CA LYS A 8 10.10 -7.68 21.43
C LYS A 8 9.72 -8.05 20.00
N LEU A 9 10.56 -7.67 19.05
CA LEU A 9 10.45 -8.17 17.69
C LEU A 9 10.78 -9.67 17.67
N ILE A 10 9.80 -10.50 17.36
CA ILE A 10 9.98 -11.96 17.25
C ILE A 10 10.50 -12.34 15.87
N LYS A 11 9.88 -11.80 14.82
CA LYS A 11 10.22 -12.07 13.43
C LYS A 11 9.89 -10.86 12.58
N LEU A 12 10.64 -10.67 11.51
CA LEU A 12 10.42 -9.62 10.54
C LEU A 12 10.60 -10.15 9.13
N TYR A 13 9.60 -9.92 8.29
CA TYR A 13 9.65 -10.15 6.86
C TYR A 13 9.75 -8.80 6.15
N ARG A 14 10.68 -8.67 5.19
CA ARG A 14 10.86 -7.47 4.39
C ARG A 14 11.00 -7.86 2.93
N PHE A 15 10.37 -7.09 2.06
CA PHE A 15 10.50 -7.21 0.62
C PHE A 15 10.61 -5.81 0.01
N THR A 16 11.21 -5.74 -1.17
CA THR A 16 11.28 -4.49 -1.95
C THR A 16 9.89 -4.14 -2.46
N THR A 17 9.47 -2.88 -2.33
CA THR A 17 8.22 -2.44 -2.96
C THR A 17 8.35 -2.50 -4.48
N PHE A 18 7.58 -3.39 -5.10
CA PHE A 18 7.59 -3.58 -6.55
C PHE A 18 6.89 -2.43 -7.26
N LYS A 19 7.52 -1.95 -8.33
CA LYS A 19 7.05 -0.81 -9.12
C LYS A 19 7.09 -1.17 -10.60
N ILE A 20 6.21 -0.53 -11.35
CA ILE A 20 6.18 -0.54 -12.80
C ILE A 20 6.49 0.88 -13.25
N GLU A 21 7.59 1.07 -13.98
CA GLU A 21 8.00 2.37 -14.50
C GLU A 21 7.87 2.39 -16.02
N ARG A 22 7.12 3.36 -16.56
CA ARG A 22 6.91 3.53 -18.00
C ARG A 22 6.83 5.02 -18.33
N ASN A 23 7.73 5.51 -19.18
CA ASN A 23 7.70 6.91 -19.66
C ASN A 23 7.64 7.98 -18.54
N GLY A 24 8.25 7.72 -17.38
CA GLY A 24 8.20 8.61 -16.22
C GLY A 24 6.98 8.43 -15.31
N GLU A 25 6.01 7.61 -15.72
CA GLU A 25 4.92 7.14 -14.87
C GLU A 25 5.37 5.96 -14.00
N ILE A 26 4.98 5.97 -12.74
CA ILE A 26 5.36 5.00 -11.71
C ILE A 26 4.10 4.48 -11.03
N ASP A 27 3.81 3.20 -11.27
CA ASP A 27 2.77 2.45 -10.59
C ASP A 27 3.36 1.44 -9.59
N PHE A 28 2.59 1.04 -8.59
CA PHE A 28 2.83 -0.14 -7.78
C PHE A 28 2.39 -1.41 -8.52
N GLU A 29 3.22 -2.45 -8.48
CA GLU A 29 2.87 -3.78 -8.96
C GLU A 29 2.05 -4.51 -7.87
N THR A 30 0.77 -4.13 -7.74
CA THR A 30 -0.14 -4.50 -6.65
C THR A 30 -0.23 -6.00 -6.41
N GLU A 31 -0.34 -6.81 -7.47
CA GLU A 31 -0.40 -8.28 -7.36
C GLU A 31 0.88 -8.86 -6.75
N ARG A 32 2.06 -8.37 -7.12
CA ARG A 32 3.33 -8.83 -6.53
C ARG A 32 3.44 -8.43 -5.07
N ILE A 33 3.10 -7.18 -4.76
CA ILE A 33 3.07 -6.68 -3.38
C ILE A 33 2.10 -7.53 -2.54
N TRP A 34 0.91 -7.86 -3.06
CA TRP A 34 -0.07 -8.69 -2.39
C TRP A 34 0.45 -10.11 -2.12
N ASN A 35 1.13 -10.71 -3.10
CA ASN A 35 1.74 -12.02 -2.94
C ASN A 35 2.85 -12.04 -1.89
N GLU A 36 3.72 -11.03 -1.86
CA GLU A 36 4.74 -10.89 -0.82
C GLU A 36 4.14 -10.63 0.56
N LEU A 37 3.05 -9.88 0.65
CA LEU A 37 2.35 -9.63 1.92
C LEU A 37 1.78 -10.94 2.47
N LYS A 38 1.13 -11.76 1.63
CA LYS A 38 0.66 -13.11 2.01
C LYS A 38 1.82 -14.02 2.42
N ALA A 39 2.93 -14.00 1.69
CA ALA A 39 4.12 -14.78 2.01
C ALA A 39 4.71 -14.38 3.37
N GLY A 40 4.85 -13.09 3.63
CA GLY A 40 5.37 -12.56 4.89
C GLY A 40 4.47 -12.87 6.08
N ILE A 41 3.16 -12.73 5.95
CA ILE A 41 2.21 -13.14 7.00
C ILE A 41 2.35 -14.63 7.28
N LYS A 42 2.38 -15.47 6.24
CA LYS A 42 2.56 -16.92 6.40
C LYS A 42 3.87 -17.28 7.11
N GLU A 43 4.97 -16.65 6.74
CA GLU A 43 6.27 -16.88 7.38
C GLU A 43 6.27 -16.44 8.84
N ILE A 44 5.77 -15.24 9.15
CA ILE A 44 5.70 -14.74 10.53
C ILE A 44 4.80 -15.64 11.40
N CYS A 45 3.64 -16.03 10.89
CA CYS A 45 2.72 -16.92 11.60
C CYS A 45 3.27 -18.34 11.80
N SER A 46 4.28 -18.77 11.03
CA SER A 46 4.89 -20.09 11.21
C SER A 46 5.77 -20.19 12.46
N GLU A 47 6.25 -19.06 13.00
CA GLU A 47 6.99 -18.98 14.26
C GLU A 47 6.07 -19.00 15.49
N VAL A 48 4.76 -18.77 15.30
CA VAL A 48 3.78 -18.75 16.39
C VAL A 48 3.33 -20.19 16.68
N LYS A 49 3.80 -20.75 17.81
CA LYS A 49 3.51 -22.13 18.21
C LYS A 49 2.01 -22.40 18.40
N ASN A 50 1.31 -21.49 19.06
CA ASN A 50 -0.15 -21.54 19.20
C ASN A 50 -0.77 -20.31 18.52
N LYS A 51 -1.48 -20.53 17.41
CA LYS A 51 -2.11 -19.45 16.63
C LYS A 51 -3.16 -18.66 17.43
N GLU A 52 -3.72 -19.24 18.49
CA GLU A 52 -4.67 -18.56 19.39
C GLU A 52 -4.02 -17.41 20.19
N GLU A 53 -2.68 -17.34 20.24
CA GLU A 53 -1.95 -16.23 20.87
C GLU A 53 -1.94 -14.95 20.01
N VAL A 54 -2.31 -15.02 18.72
CA VAL A 54 -2.41 -13.84 17.86
C VAL A 54 -3.74 -13.14 18.13
N LEU A 55 -3.72 -12.13 19.01
CA LEU A 55 -4.91 -11.39 19.40
C LEU A 55 -5.41 -10.38 18.36
N GLY A 56 -4.56 -10.00 17.39
CA GLY A 56 -4.94 -9.04 16.36
C GLY A 56 -3.81 -8.70 15.39
N ILE A 57 -4.20 -8.09 14.27
CA ILE A 57 -3.30 -7.60 13.22
C ILE A 57 -3.49 -6.10 13.10
N SER A 58 -2.39 -5.34 13.14
CA SER A 58 -2.39 -3.91 12.86
C SER A 58 -1.76 -3.68 11.50
N ILE A 59 -2.40 -2.87 10.66
CA ILE A 59 -1.91 -2.51 9.33
C ILE A 59 -1.61 -1.02 9.32
N ALA A 60 -0.42 -0.66 8.82
CA ALA A 60 -0.04 0.72 8.52
C ALA A 60 0.41 0.77 7.05
N SER A 61 -0.07 1.76 6.30
CA SER A 61 0.19 1.92 4.86
C SER A 61 0.48 3.39 4.54
N VAL A 62 1.03 3.63 3.35
CA VAL A 62 0.99 4.95 2.69
C VAL A 62 -0.46 5.24 2.30
N GLY A 63 -0.94 6.47 2.54
CA GLY A 63 -2.37 6.79 2.49
C GLY A 63 -2.85 7.31 1.14
N GLU A 64 -1.96 7.86 0.34
CA GLU A 64 -2.28 8.63 -0.87
C GLU A 64 -2.40 7.76 -2.13
N SER A 65 -2.15 6.44 -2.04
CA SER A 65 -2.27 5.50 -3.17
C SER A 65 -3.47 4.58 -2.98
N GLY A 66 -4.32 4.49 -4.01
CA GLY A 66 -5.51 3.64 -4.05
C GLY A 66 -5.37 2.47 -5.02
N VAL A 67 -5.96 1.32 -4.68
CA VAL A 67 -6.10 0.16 -5.57
C VAL A 67 -7.55 0.13 -6.06
N LEU A 68 -7.75 0.13 -7.37
CA LEU A 68 -9.09 0.00 -7.95
C LEU A 68 -9.51 -1.48 -7.94
N ILE A 69 -10.73 -1.75 -7.50
CA ILE A 69 -11.31 -3.08 -7.38
C ILE A 69 -12.69 -3.06 -8.03
N ASN A 70 -13.01 -4.06 -8.85
CA ASN A 70 -14.34 -4.21 -9.44
C ASN A 70 -15.34 -4.90 -8.49
N GLU A 71 -16.60 -5.00 -8.90
CA GLU A 71 -17.67 -5.66 -8.13
C GLU A 71 -17.42 -7.15 -7.85
N GLU A 72 -16.55 -7.79 -8.65
CA GLU A 72 -16.13 -9.19 -8.50
C GLU A 72 -14.90 -9.36 -7.59
N ASN A 73 -14.45 -8.29 -6.91
CA ASN A 73 -13.24 -8.25 -6.09
C ASN A 73 -11.93 -8.47 -6.86
N GLN A 74 -11.90 -8.15 -8.15
CA GLN A 74 -10.70 -8.21 -8.98
C GLN A 74 -10.04 -6.83 -9.06
N VAL A 75 -8.70 -6.82 -9.02
CA VAL A 75 -7.90 -5.61 -9.17
C VAL A 75 -8.01 -5.08 -10.61
N ILE A 76 -8.33 -3.80 -10.76
CA ILE A 76 -8.34 -3.10 -12.04
C ILE A 76 -7.03 -2.32 -12.19
N GLY A 77 -6.11 -2.84 -13.00
CA GLY A 77 -4.85 -2.18 -13.32
C GLY A 77 -3.89 -2.04 -12.13
N PRO A 78 -2.72 -1.43 -12.32
CA PRO A 78 -1.78 -1.17 -11.24
C PRO A 78 -2.22 0.07 -10.43
N ALA A 79 -1.67 0.26 -9.22
CA ALA A 79 -2.00 1.41 -8.37
C ALA A 79 -1.00 2.55 -8.57
N ILE A 80 -1.47 3.77 -8.84
CA ILE A 80 -0.60 4.94 -9.05
C ILE A 80 0.17 5.24 -7.75
N THR A 81 1.48 5.48 -7.83
CA THR A 81 2.27 5.82 -6.65
C THR A 81 1.97 7.24 -6.17
N TRP A 82 2.13 7.50 -4.86
CA TRP A 82 1.80 8.80 -4.26
C TRP A 82 2.66 9.98 -4.76
N PHE A 83 3.80 9.68 -5.38
CA PHE A 83 4.74 10.66 -5.92
C PHE A 83 4.71 10.73 -7.46
N ASP A 84 3.73 10.08 -8.09
CA ASP A 84 3.55 10.13 -9.54
C ASP A 84 3.06 11.51 -10.00
N SER A 85 3.60 11.99 -11.12
CA SER A 85 3.31 13.33 -11.64
C SER A 85 2.23 13.36 -12.73
N ARG A 86 1.66 12.23 -13.16
CA ARG A 86 0.71 12.20 -14.30
C ARG A 86 -0.60 12.93 -14.01
N GLY A 87 -0.93 13.15 -12.74
CA GLY A 87 -2.08 13.96 -12.32
C GLY A 87 -1.88 15.47 -12.45
N GLN A 88 -0.67 15.96 -12.73
CA GLN A 88 -0.36 17.39 -12.70
C GLN A 88 -1.16 18.21 -13.71
N GLU A 89 -1.30 17.73 -14.96
CA GLU A 89 -2.07 18.44 -15.99
C GLU A 89 -3.55 18.54 -15.62
N TYR A 90 -4.11 17.44 -15.09
CA TYR A 90 -5.50 17.43 -14.64
C TYR A 90 -5.75 18.42 -13.50
N ILE A 91 -4.86 18.45 -12.51
CA ILE A 91 -4.93 19.43 -11.40
C ILE A 91 -4.80 20.86 -11.92
N TYR A 92 -3.92 21.11 -12.89
CA TYR A 92 -3.76 22.42 -13.51
C TYR A 92 -5.06 22.88 -14.20
N ASN A 93 -5.70 22.01 -14.97
CA ASN A 93 -6.98 22.33 -15.62
C ASN A 93 -8.09 22.62 -14.61
N LEU A 94 -8.18 21.85 -13.51
CA LEU A 94 -9.14 22.11 -12.43
C LEU A 94 -8.92 23.46 -11.73
N TYR A 95 -7.68 23.95 -11.69
CA TYR A 95 -7.36 25.28 -11.16
C TYR A 95 -7.82 26.38 -12.12
N GLU A 96 -7.52 26.26 -13.41
CA GLU A 96 -7.94 27.22 -14.44
C GLU A 96 -9.49 27.31 -14.55
N ASP A 97 -10.18 26.18 -14.37
CA ASP A 97 -11.65 26.11 -14.37
C ASP A 97 -12.28 26.68 -13.08
N GLY A 98 -11.49 27.09 -12.09
CA GLY A 98 -11.96 27.63 -10.81
C GLY A 98 -12.66 26.61 -9.90
N ILE A 99 -12.50 25.32 -10.20
CA ILE A 99 -13.13 24.20 -9.48
C ILE A 99 -12.36 23.88 -8.18
N THR A 100 -11.07 24.22 -8.14
CA THR A 100 -10.21 23.98 -6.98
C THR A 100 -9.54 25.27 -6.53
N TYR A 101 -9.48 25.49 -5.21
CA TYR A 101 -8.56 26.44 -4.60
C TYR A 101 -7.20 25.75 -4.45
N LYS A 102 -6.12 26.54 -4.58
CA LYS A 102 -4.75 26.05 -4.40
C LYS A 102 -4.62 25.36 -3.04
N LEU A 103 -4.63 24.03 -3.05
CA LEU A 103 -4.18 23.25 -1.92
C LEU A 103 -2.65 23.30 -2.02
N TYR A 104 -2.04 24.04 -1.08
CA TYR A 104 -0.61 24.33 -0.91
C TYR A 104 -0.05 25.54 -1.70
#